data_AF-A0A8S2NNT4-F1
#
_entry.id   AF-A0A8S2NNT4-F1
#
_cell.length_a   1.000
_cell.length_b   1.000
_cell.length_c   1.000
_cell.angle_alpha   90.00
_cell.angle_beta   90.00
_cell.angle_gamma   90.00
#
_symmetry.space_group_name_H-M   'P 1'
#
loop_
_entity.id
_entity.type
_entity.pdbx_description
1 polymer ?
#
loop_
_entity_poly.entity_id
_entity_poly.type
_entity_poly.pdbx_seq_one_letter_code
_entity_poly.pdbx_strand_id
1 'polypeptide(L)'
;MELELQNFYDDNDYADDDYERFHGLLIRRKTSYSTRTAESSLKAKLSARQQTDAIQVDRAIACALKAHPKTFNFTQKSLQYLPPSIKHLSVCDGLRELDLHGNQLKALPDEIGKLKSVEICNLGNNHFEDLPIVLGSLPRLIKLLLFNNRLGDLSLSLSFSKLSNLRILNLNNNAITQMPSDIGILVNLEILTIEHNQLVEIPREIGLCTRLIELHFGYNRLTKVPLEIGYLTDLKKLVLHRNNLLELPE
;
A
#
# COMPACT_ATOMS: atom_id res chain seq x y z
N MET A 1 -34.95 59.73 9.14
CA MET A 1 -36.29 60.34 9.06
C MET A 1 -36.97 59.67 7.87
N GLU A 2 -37.71 58.58 8.10
CA GLU A 2 -39.14 58.55 8.50
C GLU A 2 -40.03 59.12 7.37
N LEU A 3 -41.13 58.52 6.88
CA LEU A 3 -42.02 57.39 7.24
C LEU A 3 -42.92 57.08 6.00
N GLU A 4 -43.28 55.81 5.73
CA GLU A 4 -44.65 55.21 5.70
C GLU A 4 -45.38 55.18 4.34
N LEU A 5 -45.62 54.01 3.74
CA LEU A 5 -46.72 53.02 3.90
C LEU A 5 -48.02 53.38 3.15
N GLN A 6 -48.41 52.57 2.16
CA GLN A 6 -49.78 52.01 2.06
C GLN A 6 -49.90 50.87 1.03
N ASN A 7 -50.47 49.75 1.50
CA ASN A 7 -50.87 48.54 0.78
C ASN A 7 -52.14 48.77 -0.09
N PHE A 8 -52.47 47.83 -0.99
CA PHE A 8 -53.68 46.96 -0.91
C PHE A 8 -53.85 46.04 -2.17
N TYR A 9 -53.88 44.71 -1.95
CA TYR A 9 -54.70 43.61 -2.55
C TYR A 9 -54.73 43.43 -4.12
N ASP A 10 -54.82 42.24 -4.74
CA ASP A 10 -55.59 41.03 -4.42
C ASP A 10 -55.18 39.78 -5.26
N ASP A 11 -55.55 38.61 -4.73
CA ASP A 11 -56.00 37.37 -5.39
C ASP A 11 -55.11 36.51 -6.32
N ASN A 12 -54.65 35.36 -5.79
CA ASN A 12 -55.24 34.02 -6.07
C ASN A 12 -54.30 32.92 -5.55
N ASP A 13 -54.65 32.32 -4.41
CA ASP A 13 -53.91 31.20 -3.82
C ASP A 13 -54.85 29.99 -3.69
N TYR A 14 -54.84 29.12 -4.70
CA TYR A 14 -55.34 27.75 -4.62
C TYR A 14 -54.54 26.85 -5.56
N ALA A 15 -53.95 25.81 -4.96
CA ALA A 15 -53.30 24.61 -5.52
C ALA A 15 -51.80 24.72 -5.87
N ASP A 16 -50.91 24.12 -5.05
CA ASP A 16 -50.07 22.98 -5.49
C ASP A 16 -49.13 22.40 -4.38
N ASP A 17 -49.68 21.73 -3.36
CA ASP A 17 -48.85 20.95 -2.43
C ASP A 17 -48.49 19.53 -2.96
N ASP A 18 -49.13 19.07 -4.04
CA ASP A 18 -48.84 17.77 -4.66
C ASP A 18 -47.78 17.83 -5.77
N TYR A 19 -47.59 18.98 -6.42
CA TYR A 19 -46.61 19.15 -7.51
C TYR A 19 -45.16 19.13 -7.00
N GLU A 20 -44.87 19.81 -5.89
CA GLU A 20 -43.57 19.81 -5.21
C GLU A 20 -43.19 18.40 -4.72
N ARG A 21 -44.16 17.63 -4.22
CA ARG A 21 -43.94 16.26 -3.72
C ARG A 21 -43.64 15.28 -4.85
N PHE A 22 -44.36 15.37 -5.98
CA PHE A 22 -44.10 14.54 -7.16
C PHE A 22 -42.81 14.91 -7.90
N HIS A 23 -42.51 16.21 -8.04
CA HIS A 23 -41.27 16.67 -8.67
C HIS A 23 -40.04 16.33 -7.83
N GLY A 24 -40.11 16.47 -6.50
CA GLY A 24 -39.05 16.04 -5.59
C GLY A 24 -38.78 14.52 -5.64
N LEU A 25 -39.83 13.70 -5.77
CA LEU A 25 -39.72 12.25 -5.95
C LEU A 25 -39.15 11.85 -7.32
N LEU A 26 -39.54 12.56 -8.40
CA LEU A 26 -39.03 12.32 -9.76
C LEU A 26 -37.56 12.73 -9.91
N ILE A 27 -37.15 13.84 -9.30
CA ILE A 27 -35.75 14.28 -9.30
C ILE A 27 -34.90 13.30 -8.48
N ARG A 28 -35.34 12.89 -7.28
CA ARG A 28 -34.65 11.85 -6.48
C ARG A 28 -34.61 10.48 -7.18
N ARG A 29 -35.65 10.10 -7.93
CA ARG A 29 -35.64 8.87 -8.75
C ARG A 29 -34.71 8.99 -9.97
N LYS A 30 -34.65 10.14 -10.64
CA LYS A 30 -33.75 10.35 -11.79
C LYS A 30 -32.28 10.41 -11.36
N THR A 31 -31.96 11.07 -10.24
CA THR A 31 -30.60 11.08 -9.69
C THR A 31 -30.18 9.70 -9.20
N SER A 32 -31.03 8.98 -8.45
CA SER A 32 -30.74 7.60 -8.02
C SER A 32 -30.66 6.59 -9.15
N TYR A 33 -31.43 6.75 -10.23
CA TYR A 33 -31.35 5.89 -11.41
C TYR A 33 -30.08 6.16 -12.24
N SER A 34 -29.71 7.44 -12.40
CA SER A 34 -28.47 7.86 -13.08
C SER A 34 -27.21 7.43 -12.33
N THR A 35 -27.20 7.55 -10.99
CA THR A 35 -26.07 7.04 -10.18
C THR A 35 -26.00 5.52 -10.21
N ARG A 36 -27.12 4.81 -10.15
CA ARG A 36 -27.16 3.34 -10.23
C ARG A 36 -26.69 2.80 -11.59
N THR A 37 -26.97 3.51 -12.69
CA THR A 37 -26.47 3.14 -14.03
C THR A 37 -25.00 3.50 -14.25
N ALA A 38 -24.53 4.61 -13.69
CA ALA A 38 -23.10 4.94 -13.67
C ALA A 38 -22.29 3.95 -12.82
N GLU A 39 -22.79 3.57 -11.65
CA GLU A 39 -22.19 2.55 -10.78
C GLU A 39 -22.18 1.18 -11.42
N SER A 40 -23.27 0.77 -12.09
CA SER A 40 -23.31 -0.53 -12.79
C SER A 40 -22.35 -0.57 -13.98
N SER A 41 -22.23 0.53 -14.73
CA SER A 41 -21.27 0.69 -15.83
C SER A 41 -19.82 0.70 -15.34
N LEU A 42 -19.53 1.39 -14.22
CA LEU A 42 -18.20 1.41 -13.61
C LEU A 42 -17.81 0.02 -13.06
N LYS A 43 -18.73 -0.68 -12.39
CA LYS A 43 -18.52 -2.06 -11.92
C LYS A 43 -18.27 -3.01 -13.09
N ALA A 44 -19.00 -2.86 -14.20
CA ALA A 44 -18.77 -3.66 -15.40
C ALA A 44 -17.38 -3.40 -16.02
N LYS A 45 -16.92 -2.14 -16.07
CA LYS A 45 -15.57 -1.79 -16.55
C LYS A 45 -14.46 -2.32 -15.64
N LEU A 46 -14.63 -2.20 -14.31
CA LEU A 46 -13.72 -2.78 -13.32
C LEU A 46 -13.61 -4.29 -13.48
N SER A 47 -14.75 -4.97 -13.64
CA SER A 47 -14.81 -6.42 -13.90
C SER A 47 -14.09 -6.81 -15.21
N ALA A 48 -14.31 -6.07 -16.30
CA ALA A 48 -13.62 -6.33 -17.58
C ALA A 48 -12.08 -6.13 -17.48
N ARG A 49 -11.64 -5.12 -16.71
CA ARG A 49 -10.20 -4.91 -16.47
C ARG A 49 -9.59 -6.04 -15.66
N GLN A 50 -10.24 -6.45 -14.56
CA GLN A 50 -9.81 -7.59 -13.74
C GLN A 50 -9.70 -8.86 -14.58
N GLN A 51 -10.65 -9.10 -15.48
CA GLN A 51 -10.62 -10.25 -16.37
C GLN A 51 -9.44 -10.19 -17.36
N THR A 52 -9.15 -9.00 -17.91
CA THR A 52 -8.00 -8.80 -18.81
C THR A 52 -6.66 -9.01 -18.11
N ASP A 53 -6.54 -8.50 -16.88
CA ASP A 53 -5.36 -8.69 -16.02
C ASP A 53 -5.19 -10.19 -15.68
N ALA A 54 -6.28 -10.86 -15.29
CA ALA A 54 -6.29 -12.28 -14.95
C ALA A 54 -5.83 -13.15 -16.13
N ILE A 55 -6.35 -12.93 -17.34
CA ILE A 55 -5.98 -13.71 -18.54
C ILE A 55 -4.47 -13.63 -18.82
N GLN A 56 -3.88 -12.45 -18.70
CA GLN A 56 -2.45 -12.28 -18.96
C GLN A 56 -1.59 -12.99 -17.91
N VAL A 57 -1.97 -12.87 -16.63
CA VAL A 57 -1.27 -13.53 -15.53
C VAL A 57 -1.42 -15.05 -15.63
N ASP A 58 -2.62 -15.56 -15.91
CA ASP A 58 -2.89 -16.99 -16.06
C ASP A 58 -2.05 -17.63 -17.16
N ARG A 59 -1.89 -16.94 -18.29
CA ARG A 59 -1.01 -17.38 -19.39
C ARG A 59 0.45 -17.45 -18.93
N ALA A 60 0.94 -16.46 -18.20
CA ALA A 60 2.30 -16.47 -17.69
C ALA A 60 2.52 -17.55 -16.63
N ILE A 61 1.54 -17.79 -15.76
CA ILE A 61 1.56 -18.90 -14.80
C ILE A 61 1.66 -20.23 -15.55
N ALA A 62 0.82 -20.46 -16.58
CA ALA A 62 0.87 -21.68 -17.38
C ALA A 62 2.24 -21.91 -18.04
N CYS A 63 2.93 -20.84 -18.48
CA CYS A 63 4.30 -20.92 -18.97
C CYS A 63 5.29 -21.25 -17.85
N ALA A 64 5.18 -20.60 -16.69
CA ALA A 64 6.05 -20.83 -15.55
C ALA A 64 5.94 -22.26 -15.00
N LEU A 65 4.72 -22.83 -14.98
CA LEU A 65 4.49 -24.22 -14.57
C LEU A 65 5.19 -25.24 -15.46
N LYS A 66 5.46 -24.91 -16.73
CA LYS A 66 6.21 -25.78 -17.65
C LYS A 66 7.72 -25.59 -17.51
N ALA A 67 8.16 -24.36 -17.28
CA ALA A 67 9.57 -23.99 -17.27
C ALA A 67 10.25 -24.14 -15.90
N HIS A 68 9.49 -24.22 -14.81
CA HIS A 68 9.98 -24.21 -13.42
C HIS A 68 11.05 -23.13 -13.15
N PRO A 69 10.72 -21.84 -13.40
CA PRO A 69 11.70 -20.79 -13.31
C PRO A 69 12.11 -20.50 -11.87
N LYS A 70 13.32 -19.95 -11.70
CA LYS A 70 13.74 -19.35 -10.43
C LYS A 70 13.08 -18.00 -10.15
N THR A 71 12.68 -17.28 -11.19
CA THR A 71 12.06 -15.96 -11.08
C THR A 71 10.76 -15.94 -11.88
N PHE A 72 9.67 -15.54 -11.22
CA PHE A 72 8.42 -15.19 -11.90
C PHE A 72 8.40 -13.67 -12.07
N ASN A 73 8.75 -13.23 -13.27
CA ASN A 73 8.76 -11.82 -13.63
C ASN A 73 7.46 -11.46 -14.36
N PHE A 74 6.72 -10.51 -13.80
CA PHE A 74 5.50 -9.98 -14.40
C PHE A 74 5.44 -8.45 -14.26
N THR A 75 6.47 -7.80 -14.77
CA THR A 75 6.73 -6.38 -14.51
C THR A 75 6.17 -5.48 -15.61
N GLN A 76 5.82 -4.24 -15.26
CA GLN A 76 5.45 -3.20 -16.23
C GLN A 76 4.24 -3.57 -17.11
N LYS A 77 3.28 -4.30 -16.55
CA LYS A 77 2.06 -4.75 -17.26
C LYS A 77 0.83 -3.89 -16.95
N SER A 78 1.00 -2.84 -16.14
CA SER A 78 -0.10 -1.99 -15.68
C SER A 78 -1.22 -2.80 -15.00
N LEU A 79 -0.87 -3.89 -14.30
CA LEU A 79 -1.83 -4.71 -13.57
C LEU A 79 -2.45 -3.91 -12.44
N GLN A 80 -3.77 -3.90 -12.36
CA GLN A 80 -4.49 -3.38 -11.19
C GLN A 80 -4.87 -4.51 -10.23
N TYR A 81 -4.91 -5.74 -10.74
CA TYR A 81 -5.33 -6.92 -10.01
C TYR A 81 -4.43 -8.13 -10.31
N LEU A 82 -4.17 -8.93 -9.29
CA LEU A 82 -3.51 -10.23 -9.42
C LEU A 82 -4.53 -11.33 -9.12
N PRO A 83 -4.74 -12.30 -10.05
CA PRO A 83 -5.76 -13.33 -9.87
C PRO A 83 -5.39 -14.38 -8.81
N PRO A 84 -6.38 -15.07 -8.22
CA PRO A 84 -6.16 -16.14 -7.23
C PRO A 84 -5.41 -17.35 -7.82
N SER A 85 -5.38 -17.49 -9.14
CA SER A 85 -4.58 -18.51 -9.84
C SER A 85 -3.09 -18.43 -9.54
N ILE A 86 -2.59 -17.30 -9.02
CA ILE A 86 -1.19 -17.14 -8.57
C ILE A 86 -0.76 -18.23 -7.59
N LYS A 87 -1.70 -18.80 -6.81
CA LYS A 87 -1.44 -19.95 -5.93
C LYS A 87 -0.81 -21.13 -6.67
N HIS A 88 -1.05 -21.30 -7.96
CA HIS A 88 -0.53 -22.44 -8.71
C HIS A 88 1.00 -22.40 -8.81
N LEU A 89 1.64 -21.23 -8.70
CA LEU A 89 3.10 -21.14 -8.61
C LEU A 89 3.67 -21.81 -7.35
N SER A 90 2.85 -22.17 -6.36
CA SER A 90 3.29 -22.92 -5.18
C SER A 90 3.86 -24.31 -5.48
N VAL A 91 3.61 -24.86 -6.68
CA VAL A 91 4.20 -26.14 -7.12
C VAL A 91 5.62 -25.96 -7.69
N CYS A 92 6.06 -24.72 -7.93
CA CYS A 92 7.40 -24.42 -8.40
C CYS A 92 8.37 -24.32 -7.22
N ASP A 93 8.90 -25.47 -6.77
CA ASP A 93 9.85 -25.53 -5.64
C ASP A 93 11.12 -24.71 -5.88
N GLY A 94 11.49 -24.48 -7.14
CA GLY A 94 12.62 -23.67 -7.56
C GLY A 94 12.35 -22.17 -7.63
N LEU A 95 11.10 -21.71 -7.48
CA LEU A 95 10.75 -20.30 -7.57
C LEU A 95 11.26 -19.54 -6.34
N ARG A 96 12.22 -18.65 -6.54
CA ARG A 96 12.88 -17.87 -5.49
C ARG A 96 12.50 -16.41 -5.51
N GLU A 97 12.16 -15.88 -6.66
CA GLU A 97 11.86 -14.46 -6.83
C GLU A 97 10.50 -14.24 -7.49
N LEU A 98 9.70 -13.39 -6.87
CA LEU A 98 8.45 -12.87 -7.40
C LEU A 98 8.64 -11.39 -7.71
N ASP A 99 8.73 -11.04 -9.00
CA ASP A 99 8.92 -9.66 -9.45
C ASP A 99 7.64 -9.13 -10.11
N LEU A 100 6.93 -8.24 -9.40
CA LEU A 100 5.70 -7.58 -9.83
C LEU A 100 5.89 -6.07 -9.96
N HIS A 101 7.14 -5.60 -10.13
CA HIS A 101 7.43 -4.17 -10.16
C HIS A 101 6.75 -3.44 -11.33
N GLY A 102 6.47 -2.15 -11.15
CA GLY A 102 5.96 -1.29 -12.23
C GLY A 102 4.53 -1.61 -12.64
N ASN A 103 3.70 -2.07 -11.71
CA ASN A 103 2.28 -2.29 -11.94
C ASN A 103 1.46 -1.21 -11.21
N GLN A 104 0.15 -1.40 -11.11
CA GLN A 104 -0.80 -0.50 -10.43
C GLN A 104 -1.50 -1.23 -9.27
N LEU A 105 -0.82 -2.23 -8.68
CA LEU A 105 -1.38 -3.06 -7.64
C LEU A 105 -1.57 -2.24 -6.36
N LYS A 106 -2.74 -2.39 -5.74
CA LYS A 106 -3.06 -1.82 -4.42
C LYS A 106 -3.07 -2.86 -3.30
N ALA A 107 -3.27 -4.12 -3.68
CA ALA A 107 -3.39 -5.25 -2.77
C ALA A 107 -2.85 -6.51 -3.47
N LEU A 108 -2.54 -7.52 -2.67
CA LEU A 108 -2.21 -8.87 -3.12
C LEU A 108 -3.33 -9.82 -2.69
N PRO A 109 -3.68 -10.83 -3.50
CA PRO A 109 -4.62 -11.86 -3.09
C PRO A 109 -4.01 -12.75 -1.99
N ASP A 110 -4.85 -13.27 -1.09
CA ASP A 110 -4.44 -14.17 0.01
C ASP A 110 -3.66 -15.39 -0.48
N GLU A 111 -3.92 -15.81 -1.72
CA GLU A 111 -3.23 -16.88 -2.42
C GLU A 111 -1.72 -16.71 -2.53
N ILE A 112 -1.19 -15.48 -2.47
CA ILE A 112 0.26 -15.24 -2.40
C ILE A 112 0.88 -15.96 -1.21
N GLY A 113 0.17 -16.04 -0.07
CA GLY A 113 0.67 -16.72 1.12
C GLY A 113 0.90 -18.23 0.94
N LYS A 114 0.47 -18.82 -0.18
CA LYS A 114 0.70 -20.25 -0.50
C LYS A 114 2.04 -20.51 -1.18
N LEU A 115 2.78 -19.47 -1.57
CA LEU A 115 4.07 -19.62 -2.24
C LEU A 115 5.15 -20.00 -1.22
N LYS A 116 5.58 -21.27 -1.24
CA LYS A 116 6.45 -21.85 -0.20
C LYS A 116 7.94 -21.51 -0.38
N SER A 117 8.33 -21.17 -1.59
CA SER A 117 9.73 -21.12 -2.04
C SER A 117 10.26 -19.70 -2.26
N VAL A 118 9.38 -18.69 -2.29
CA VAL A 118 9.73 -17.29 -2.58
C VAL A 118 10.57 -16.71 -1.44
N GLU A 119 11.74 -16.20 -1.82
CA GLU A 119 12.75 -15.57 -0.97
C GLU A 119 12.80 -14.05 -1.22
N ILE A 120 12.58 -13.62 -2.45
CA ILE A 120 12.64 -12.23 -2.88
C ILE A 120 11.28 -11.83 -3.45
N CYS A 121 10.69 -10.76 -2.92
CA CYS A 121 9.47 -10.17 -3.45
C CYS A 121 9.71 -8.71 -3.83
N ASN A 122 9.54 -8.39 -5.12
CA ASN A 122 9.66 -7.03 -5.62
C ASN A 122 8.28 -6.47 -6.00
N LEU A 123 7.82 -5.50 -5.23
CA LEU A 123 6.57 -4.78 -5.38
C LEU A 123 6.79 -3.28 -5.66
N GLY A 124 8.02 -2.89 -6.01
CA GLY A 124 8.34 -1.49 -6.25
C GLY A 124 7.56 -0.88 -7.42
N ASN A 125 7.34 0.44 -7.40
CA ASN A 125 6.54 1.14 -8.40
C ASN A 125 5.12 0.56 -8.54
N ASN A 126 4.36 0.55 -7.45
CA ASN A 126 2.95 0.14 -7.42
C ASN A 126 2.10 1.21 -6.68
N HIS A 127 0.91 0.85 -6.20
CA HIS A 127 -0.01 1.75 -5.50
C HIS A 127 -0.41 1.20 -4.12
N PHE A 128 0.49 0.49 -3.44
CA PHE A 128 0.26 0.02 -2.07
C PHE A 128 0.22 1.21 -1.11
N GLU A 129 -0.82 1.27 -0.28
CA GLU A 129 -1.02 2.30 0.74
C GLU A 129 -0.67 1.78 2.15
N ASP A 130 -0.61 0.46 2.33
CA ASP A 130 -0.17 -0.24 3.54
C ASP A 130 0.67 -1.48 3.15
N LEU A 131 1.37 -2.05 4.12
CA LEU A 131 2.13 -3.30 3.98
C LEU A 131 1.16 -4.47 3.70
N PRO A 132 1.38 -5.25 2.64
CA PRO A 132 0.53 -6.40 2.35
C PRO A 132 0.73 -7.51 3.40
N ILE A 133 -0.22 -7.64 4.34
CA ILE A 133 -0.13 -8.60 5.47
C ILE A 133 0.07 -10.05 5.02
N VAL A 134 -0.42 -10.41 3.83
CA VAL A 134 -0.26 -11.74 3.21
C VAL A 134 1.22 -12.13 3.00
N LEU A 135 2.13 -11.16 2.87
CA LEU A 135 3.57 -11.44 2.71
C LEU A 135 4.17 -12.07 3.97
N GLY A 136 3.58 -11.82 5.14
CA GLY A 136 3.96 -12.49 6.38
C GLY A 136 3.70 -14.00 6.38
N SER A 137 2.89 -14.51 5.45
CA SER A 137 2.67 -15.94 5.28
C SER A 137 3.75 -16.63 4.43
N LEU A 138 4.68 -15.88 3.84
CA LEU A 138 5.76 -16.43 3.02
C LEU A 138 6.90 -16.94 3.92
N PRO A 139 7.09 -18.26 4.07
CA PRO A 139 7.97 -18.82 5.11
C PRO A 139 9.46 -18.53 4.87
N ARG A 140 9.85 -18.19 3.63
CA ARG A 140 11.24 -17.99 3.22
C ARG A 140 11.56 -16.57 2.79
N LEU A 141 10.65 -15.61 2.95
CA LEU A 141 10.87 -14.25 2.49
C LEU A 141 12.02 -13.59 3.25
N ILE A 142 13.10 -13.28 2.54
CA ILE A 142 14.31 -12.63 3.08
C ILE A 142 14.48 -11.20 2.55
N LYS A 143 13.93 -10.88 1.38
CA LYS A 143 14.08 -9.56 0.75
C LYS A 143 12.74 -9.05 0.24
N LEU A 144 12.35 -7.88 0.72
CA LEU A 144 11.11 -7.21 0.33
C LEU A 144 11.43 -5.81 -0.19
N LEU A 145 11.04 -5.56 -1.44
CA LEU A 145 11.19 -4.27 -2.10
C LEU A 145 9.82 -3.63 -2.30
N LEU A 146 9.59 -2.49 -1.67
CA LEU A 146 8.34 -1.72 -1.67
C LEU A 146 8.56 -0.25 -2.04
N PHE A 147 9.70 0.06 -2.66
CA PHE A 147 10.04 1.42 -3.06
C PHE A 147 9.05 2.01 -4.08
N ASN A 148 8.90 3.33 -4.12
CA ASN A 148 7.97 4.01 -5.05
C ASN A 148 6.53 3.47 -4.93
N ASN A 149 5.98 3.46 -3.72
CA ASN A 149 4.57 3.15 -3.46
C ASN A 149 3.90 4.37 -2.80
N ARG A 150 2.77 4.18 -2.11
CA ARG A 150 2.02 5.23 -1.41
C ARG A 150 1.88 4.90 0.07
N LEU A 151 2.83 4.14 0.64
CA LEU A 151 2.81 3.76 2.05
C LEU A 151 2.83 5.01 2.91
N GLY A 152 1.84 5.14 3.80
CA GLY A 152 1.66 6.30 4.66
C GLY A 152 2.00 5.99 6.11
N ASP A 153 1.05 6.23 7.01
CA ASP A 153 1.18 5.89 8.41
C ASP A 153 1.19 4.37 8.61
N LEU A 154 2.32 3.82 9.03
CA LEU A 154 2.49 2.39 9.31
C LEU A 154 2.33 2.03 10.79
N SER A 155 2.01 2.99 11.67
CA SER A 155 1.93 2.78 13.13
C SER A 155 0.90 1.73 13.54
N LEU A 156 -0.18 1.57 12.76
CA LEU A 156 -1.24 0.57 12.98
C LEU A 156 -1.01 -0.75 12.21
N SER A 157 0.10 -0.86 11.46
CA SER A 157 0.36 -2.04 10.65
C SER A 157 0.90 -3.16 11.53
N LEU A 158 0.05 -4.13 11.87
CA LEU A 158 0.39 -5.35 12.63
C LEU A 158 1.29 -6.34 11.85
N SER A 159 1.82 -5.92 10.70
CA SER A 159 2.27 -6.82 9.64
C SER A 159 3.71 -7.32 9.80
N PHE A 160 4.59 -6.60 10.52
CA PHE A 160 5.97 -7.02 10.68
C PHE A 160 6.15 -8.26 11.56
N SER A 161 5.19 -8.53 12.45
CA SER A 161 5.19 -9.69 13.36
C SER A 161 5.39 -11.03 12.66
N LYS A 162 4.98 -11.13 11.39
CA LYS A 162 5.08 -12.36 10.57
C LYS A 162 6.24 -12.37 9.59
N LEU A 163 7.03 -11.30 9.51
CA LEU A 163 8.16 -11.14 8.59
C LEU A 163 9.50 -11.40 9.28
N SER A 164 9.54 -12.30 10.27
CA SER A 164 10.71 -12.51 11.13
C SER A 164 11.99 -12.99 10.41
N ASN A 165 11.87 -13.57 9.21
CA ASN A 165 13.00 -14.00 8.39
C ASN A 165 13.57 -12.89 7.49
N LEU A 166 12.97 -11.71 7.48
CA LEU A 166 13.34 -10.62 6.59
C LEU A 166 14.73 -10.07 6.95
N ARG A 167 15.60 -9.97 5.95
CA ARG A 167 16.98 -9.45 6.04
C ARG A 167 17.12 -8.11 5.35
N ILE A 168 16.38 -7.88 4.26
CA ILE A 168 16.45 -6.66 3.48
C ILE A 168 15.04 -6.10 3.28
N LEU A 169 14.83 -4.86 3.72
CA LEU A 169 13.58 -4.13 3.56
C LEU A 169 13.87 -2.77 2.92
N ASN A 170 13.28 -2.53 1.73
CA ASN A 170 13.37 -1.25 1.05
C ASN A 170 11.98 -0.59 0.95
N LEU A 171 11.85 0.56 1.61
CA LEU A 171 10.65 1.40 1.68
C LEU A 171 10.88 2.80 1.09
N ASN A 172 11.94 2.98 0.29
CA ASN A 172 12.31 4.30 -0.24
C ASN A 172 11.19 4.91 -1.10
N ASN A 173 11.13 6.25 -1.14
CA ASN A 173 10.17 6.99 -1.98
C ASN A 173 8.72 6.55 -1.73
N ASN A 174 8.28 6.67 -0.49
CA ASN A 174 6.89 6.50 -0.09
C ASN A 174 6.40 7.79 0.59
N ALA A 175 5.27 7.74 1.28
CA ALA A 175 4.74 8.85 2.07
C ALA A 175 4.79 8.53 3.58
N ILE A 176 5.76 7.72 4.02
CA ILE A 176 5.77 7.18 5.39
C ILE A 176 5.99 8.30 6.38
N THR A 177 5.06 8.47 7.31
CA THR A 177 5.09 9.49 8.35
C THR A 177 5.51 8.92 9.71
N GLN A 178 5.18 7.65 9.95
CA GLN A 178 5.42 6.94 11.20
C GLN A 178 5.76 5.47 10.94
N MET A 179 6.64 4.91 11.76
CA MET A 179 6.98 3.49 11.77
C MET A 179 6.40 2.82 13.02
N PRO A 180 5.89 1.57 12.93
CA PRO A 180 5.36 0.85 14.09
C PRO A 180 6.49 0.37 15.01
N SER A 181 6.20 0.26 16.31
CA SER A 181 7.11 -0.34 17.31
C SER A 181 7.48 -1.79 16.97
N ASP A 182 6.58 -2.50 16.28
CA ASP A 182 6.77 -3.90 15.87
C ASP A 182 7.91 -4.10 14.87
N ILE A 183 8.53 -3.02 14.36
CA ILE A 183 9.79 -3.13 13.59
C ILE A 183 10.87 -3.88 14.36
N GLY A 184 10.89 -3.78 15.70
CA GLY A 184 11.83 -4.49 16.56
C GLY A 184 11.71 -6.02 16.53
N ILE A 185 10.62 -6.57 15.95
CA ILE A 185 10.45 -8.02 15.75
C ILE A 185 11.35 -8.53 14.60
N LEU A 186 11.80 -7.64 13.70
CA LEU A 186 12.67 -7.99 12.58
C LEU A 186 14.13 -8.16 13.02
N VAL A 187 14.36 -9.04 13.99
CA VAL A 187 15.68 -9.31 14.60
C VAL A 187 16.74 -9.83 13.61
N ASN A 188 16.30 -10.31 12.44
CA ASN A 188 17.18 -10.76 11.36
C ASN A 188 17.47 -9.68 10.30
N LEU A 189 16.94 -8.46 10.46
CA LEU A 189 17.09 -7.39 9.49
C LEU A 189 18.53 -6.89 9.44
N GLU A 190 19.11 -6.86 8.25
CA GLU A 190 20.48 -6.43 7.96
C GLU A 190 20.52 -5.07 7.26
N ILE A 191 19.55 -4.82 6.36
CA ILE A 191 19.48 -3.59 5.58
C ILE A 191 18.06 -3.05 5.64
N LEU A 192 17.93 -1.82 6.13
CA LEU A 192 16.67 -1.06 6.10
C LEU A 192 16.91 0.27 5.39
N THR A 193 16.13 0.51 4.34
CA THR A 193 16.14 1.79 3.63
C THR A 193 14.75 2.41 3.63
N ILE A 194 14.63 3.64 4.15
CA ILE A 194 13.40 4.43 4.19
C ILE A 194 13.71 5.85 3.70
N GLU A 195 14.56 5.98 2.66
CA GLU A 195 14.93 7.30 2.13
C GLU A 195 13.77 7.95 1.37
N HIS A 196 13.77 9.28 1.28
CA HIS A 196 12.74 10.04 0.57
C HIS A 196 11.32 9.74 1.08
N ASN A 197 11.12 9.95 2.37
CA ASN A 197 9.84 9.77 3.06
C ASN A 197 9.52 11.02 3.92
N GLN A 198 8.52 10.93 4.79
CA GLN A 198 8.09 12.03 5.67
C GLN A 198 8.24 11.66 7.15
N LEU A 199 9.15 10.72 7.46
CA LEU A 199 9.31 10.14 8.78
C LEU A 199 9.80 11.20 9.77
N VAL A 200 9.09 11.32 10.90
CA VAL A 200 9.38 12.35 11.94
C VAL A 200 10.24 11.78 13.07
N GLU A 201 10.10 10.49 13.36
CA GLU A 201 10.88 9.81 14.40
C GLU A 201 11.25 8.38 13.97
N ILE A 202 12.37 7.90 14.49
CA ILE A 202 12.74 6.49 14.43
C ILE A 202 12.27 5.85 15.75
N PRO A 203 11.48 4.77 15.71
CA PRO A 203 11.03 4.10 16.93
C PRO A 203 12.24 3.50 17.67
N ARG A 204 12.25 3.59 19.00
CA ARG A 204 13.33 3.06 19.85
C ARG A 204 13.54 1.55 19.65
N GLU A 205 12.49 0.84 19.28
CA GLU A 205 12.50 -0.59 19.01
C GLU A 205 13.40 -0.96 17.82
N ILE A 206 13.86 0.02 17.03
CA ILE A 206 14.93 -0.20 16.05
C ILE A 206 16.18 -0.82 16.69
N GLY A 207 16.49 -0.49 17.94
CA GLY A 207 17.62 -1.04 18.69
C GLY A 207 17.53 -2.55 18.95
N LEU A 208 16.34 -3.17 18.76
CA LEU A 208 16.16 -4.61 18.84
C LEU A 208 16.61 -5.35 17.57
N CYS A 209 16.76 -4.64 16.45
CA CYS A 209 17.22 -5.20 15.17
C CYS A 209 18.76 -5.29 15.15
N THR A 210 19.34 -6.03 16.08
CA THR A 210 20.79 -6.04 16.37
C THR A 210 21.68 -6.50 15.21
N ARG A 211 21.12 -7.14 14.18
CA ARG A 211 21.84 -7.54 12.96
C ARG A 211 21.91 -6.46 11.87
N LEU A 212 21.38 -5.28 12.12
CA LEU A 212 21.42 -4.18 11.16
C LEU A 212 22.86 -3.78 10.85
N ILE A 213 23.21 -3.83 9.57
CA ILE A 213 24.51 -3.42 9.03
C ILE A 213 24.37 -2.05 8.36
N GLU A 214 23.24 -1.80 7.70
CA GLU A 214 22.97 -0.54 7.00
C GLU A 214 21.58 0.03 7.32
N LEU A 215 21.58 1.31 7.71
CA LEU A 215 20.39 2.12 7.94
C LEU A 215 20.42 3.36 7.06
N HIS A 216 19.40 3.52 6.21
CA HIS A 216 19.27 4.67 5.33
C HIS A 216 17.97 5.40 5.57
N PHE A 217 18.06 6.57 6.21
CA PHE A 217 16.96 7.47 6.54
C PHE A 217 17.12 8.86 5.92
N GLY A 218 17.97 9.00 4.89
CA GLY A 218 18.18 10.26 4.19
C GLY A 218 16.88 10.83 3.61
N TYR A 219 16.78 12.15 3.48
CA TYR A 219 15.57 12.83 2.96
C TYR A 219 14.29 12.47 3.71
N ASN A 220 14.28 12.72 5.02
CA ASN A 220 13.11 12.58 5.88
C ASN A 220 12.88 13.88 6.68
N ARG A 221 12.05 13.82 7.72
CA ARG A 221 11.75 14.95 8.61
C ARG A 221 12.17 14.65 10.06
N LEU A 222 13.16 13.78 10.24
CA LEU A 222 13.61 13.33 11.55
C LEU A 222 14.11 14.52 12.37
N THR A 223 13.66 14.63 13.61
CA THR A 223 14.08 15.69 14.55
C THR A 223 15.12 15.19 15.55
N LYS A 224 15.12 13.89 15.82
CA LYS A 224 16.04 13.20 16.74
C LYS A 224 16.36 11.79 16.24
N VAL A 225 17.45 11.24 16.74
CA VAL A 225 17.79 9.82 16.59
C VAL A 225 17.72 9.19 17.99
N PRO A 226 17.05 8.04 18.17
CA PRO A 226 16.95 7.37 19.47
C PRO A 226 18.32 6.89 19.95
N LEU A 227 18.56 6.94 21.27
CA LEU A 227 19.81 6.46 21.90
C LEU A 227 19.99 4.95 21.67
N GLU A 228 18.89 4.21 21.51
CA GLU A 228 18.86 2.78 21.22
C GLU A 228 19.52 2.42 19.89
N ILE A 229 19.81 3.39 19.01
CA ILE A 229 20.66 3.14 17.84
C ILE A 229 22.06 2.67 18.25
N GLY A 230 22.52 3.02 19.45
CA GLY A 230 23.77 2.54 20.04
C GLY A 230 23.78 1.04 20.37
N TYR A 231 22.61 0.37 20.37
CA TYR A 231 22.53 -1.09 20.54
C TYR A 231 22.87 -1.87 19.26
N LEU A 232 22.95 -1.19 18.11
CA LEU A 232 23.23 -1.81 16.81
C LEU A 232 24.74 -2.00 16.62
N THR A 233 25.32 -2.98 17.32
CA THR A 233 26.77 -3.20 17.35
C THR A 233 27.38 -3.57 16.00
N ASP A 234 26.59 -4.11 15.08
CA ASP A 234 27.03 -4.50 13.73
C ASP A 234 26.84 -3.39 12.68
N LEU A 235 26.31 -2.23 13.07
CA LEU A 235 25.99 -1.13 12.16
C LEU A 235 27.25 -0.50 11.57
N LYS A 236 27.37 -0.56 10.24
CA LYS A 236 28.52 0.00 9.49
C LYS A 236 28.19 1.29 8.78
N LYS A 237 26.90 1.51 8.48
CA LYS A 237 26.45 2.65 7.69
C LYS A 237 25.14 3.20 8.23
N LEU A 238 25.18 4.45 8.67
CA LEU A 238 24.01 5.21 9.08
C LEU A 238 23.91 6.49 8.22
N VAL A 239 22.87 6.57 7.40
CA VAL A 239 22.65 7.70 6.49
C VAL A 239 21.46 8.52 7.00
N LEU A 240 21.74 9.75 7.44
CA LEU A 240 20.76 10.66 8.05
C LEU A 240 20.68 12.03 7.34
N HIS A 241 21.39 12.22 6.24
CA HIS A 241 21.47 13.50 5.53
C HIS A 241 20.08 14.02 5.11
N ARG A 242 19.92 15.34 5.05
CA ARG A 242 18.66 16.01 4.69
C ARG A 242 17.49 15.56 5.58
N ASN A 243 17.69 15.74 6.89
CA ASN A 243 16.68 15.66 7.95
C ASN A 243 16.67 16.97 8.74
N ASN A 244 15.80 17.06 9.76
CA ASN A 244 15.66 18.22 10.65
C ASN A 244 16.34 17.96 12.01
N LEU A 245 17.45 17.22 12.03
CA LEU A 245 18.14 16.83 13.25
C LEU A 245 18.78 18.06 13.90
N LEU A 246 18.49 18.25 15.20
CA LEU A 246 19.11 19.31 16.01
C LEU A 246 20.45 18.86 16.60
N GLU A 247 20.51 17.58 17.00
CA GLU A 247 21.66 16.96 17.62
C GLU A 247 21.72 15.47 17.25
N LEU A 248 22.89 14.87 17.43
CA LEU A 248 23.08 13.43 17.38
C LEU A 248 23.17 12.89 18.82
N PRO A 249 22.69 11.66 19.08
CA PRO A 249 22.83 11.02 20.38
C PRO A 249 24.31 10.90 20.77
N GLU A 250 24.60 11.15 22.05
CA GLU A 250 25.94 10.97 22.66
C GLU A 250 26.35 9.50 22.76
#